data_AF-A0A833AHE0-F1
#
_entry.id   AF-A0A833AHE0-F1
#
_cell.length_a   1.000
_cell.length_b   1.000
_cell.length_c   1.000
_cell.angle_alpha   90.00
_cell.angle_beta   90.00
_cell.angle_gamma   90.00
#
_symmetry.space_group_name_H-M   'P 1'
#
loop_
_entity.id
_entity.type
_entity.pdbx_description
1 polymer ?
#
loop_
_entity_poly.entity_id
_entity_poly.type
_entity_poly.pdbx_seq_one_letter_code
_entity_poly.pdbx_strand_id
1 'polypeptide(L)'
;MKLNKSILSCAVAIAMSTSFASYAETGNKSVSSSELNTKVSIASTANSMTLAQTLNNNTALLIQNGDSNTMLVTTTGNNNDTEVTQAQFGNYAEVTTIGDSNSQAYAQDGTANGLITEVTGNNNLLLVTQVGQGVLVNNEAINTVTGDDNLIEVEQGTGGHWFYNMDMQGNGNEITSLQTGEWHEAEITMLTGDQNTLDLEQAGYWNTFKVSSLQGNDNELDIEQDGDRNAVTLSAISGDANEFSIEQDGNTNAVTFAAVVGNDNEIDIDQEGSNNTADSALFEGQNNEVTITQVDTYNTATAELIGDNNELTSNQNGLFNDAYMGVLGSDNEFTIDQVGEFNSAHLVNFNGSDNDINLTQTGQDNTAVVESSYPDTSLTSNDNDIDIVQDGSLNETMLTLAGILDSNGSQIDIAQTGEMNVIDLMVEGNDHSIDISQQGENNWVGGTEQSAFLVGGENVSFSVTQLGNDNIVEGSVIGFNSTVSVTQMGDGNTATITQM
;
A
#
# COMPACT_ATOMS: atom_id res chain seq x y z
N MET A 1 -9.57 36.78 4.78
CA MET A 1 -10.87 36.66 5.50
C MET A 1 -10.83 35.34 6.28
N LYS A 2 -11.61 35.10 7.34
CA LYS A 2 -11.58 33.77 7.98
C LYS A 2 -12.48 32.82 7.18
N LEU A 3 -11.85 31.85 6.53
CA LEU A 3 -12.52 30.76 5.82
C LEU A 3 -13.40 29.98 6.81
N ASN A 4 -14.70 29.95 6.56
CA ASN A 4 -15.55 28.87 7.03
C ASN A 4 -15.66 27.89 5.86
N LYS A 5 -14.62 27.07 5.66
CA LYS A 5 -14.73 25.84 4.89
C LYS A 5 -15.85 24.97 5.50
N SER A 6 -16.23 23.87 4.84
CA SER A 6 -16.78 22.72 5.58
C SER A 6 -15.69 22.17 6.51
N ILE A 7 -15.49 22.84 7.65
CA ILE A 7 -14.49 22.47 8.66
C ILE A 7 -14.81 21.07 9.23
N LEU A 8 -16.00 20.52 8.99
CA LEU A 8 -16.39 19.20 9.43
C LEU A 8 -16.09 18.08 8.42
N SER A 9 -16.32 18.27 7.10
CA SER A 9 -15.85 17.27 6.12
C SER A 9 -14.32 17.28 6.03
N CYS A 10 -13.69 18.47 5.93
CA CYS A 10 -12.24 18.60 6.10
C CYS A 10 -11.71 17.96 7.39
N ALA A 11 -12.39 18.07 8.54
CA ALA A 11 -11.89 17.48 9.79
C ALA A 11 -12.24 15.99 10.00
N VAL A 12 -13.14 15.42 9.21
CA VAL A 12 -13.37 13.96 9.17
C VAL A 12 -12.39 13.33 8.19
N ALA A 13 -12.25 13.90 6.98
CA ALA A 13 -11.20 13.59 6.02
C ALA A 13 -9.82 13.66 6.66
N ILE A 14 -9.39 14.81 7.21
CA ILE A 14 -8.08 14.97 7.89
C ILE A 14 -7.94 14.11 9.16
N ALA A 15 -9.04 13.55 9.70
CA ALA A 15 -8.97 12.59 10.81
C ALA A 15 -8.91 11.12 10.36
N MET A 16 -9.10 10.84 9.06
CA MET A 16 -8.93 9.53 8.43
C MET A 16 -7.68 9.50 7.53
N SER A 17 -7.36 10.60 6.84
CA SER A 17 -6.20 10.81 5.97
C SER A 17 -4.88 11.12 6.72
N THR A 18 -4.80 10.88 8.02
CA THR A 18 -3.47 10.84 8.65
C THR A 18 -2.83 9.52 8.29
N SER A 19 -1.88 9.54 7.36
CA SER A 19 -1.04 8.38 7.07
C SER A 19 -0.57 7.74 8.38
N PHE A 20 -0.79 6.44 8.46
CA PHE A 20 -0.45 5.60 9.61
C PHE A 20 0.65 4.59 9.25
N ALA A 21 1.36 4.85 8.14
CA ALA A 21 2.37 3.97 7.60
C ALA A 21 3.48 3.63 8.60
N SER A 22 3.87 2.36 8.61
CA SER A 22 4.93 1.84 9.45
C SER A 22 6.26 1.90 8.70
N TYR A 23 7.04 2.94 8.97
CA TYR A 23 8.44 3.03 8.51
C TYR A 23 9.32 2.04 9.27
N ALA A 24 10.43 1.62 8.65
CA ALA A 24 11.46 0.85 9.33
C ALA A 24 12.08 1.67 10.47
N GLU A 25 12.55 0.98 11.50
CA GLU A 25 13.13 1.62 12.69
C GLU A 25 14.37 2.46 12.35
N THR A 26 14.38 3.72 12.80
CA THR A 26 15.51 4.65 12.53
C THR A 26 16.59 4.64 13.64
N GLY A 27 16.42 3.77 14.64
CA GLY A 27 17.34 3.61 15.76
C GLY A 27 18.64 2.85 15.42
N ASN A 28 19.12 2.06 16.36
CA ASN A 28 20.03 0.95 16.05
C ASN A 28 19.19 -0.33 15.99
N LYS A 29 19.48 -1.26 15.07
CA LYS A 29 18.85 -2.59 15.09
C LYS A 29 19.05 -3.20 16.48
N SER A 30 17.96 -3.62 17.09
CA SER A 30 18.00 -4.24 18.43
C SER A 30 18.72 -5.59 18.34
N VAL A 31 19.23 -6.10 19.46
CA VAL A 31 19.56 -7.52 19.50
C VAL A 31 18.27 -8.34 19.46
N SER A 32 18.30 -9.50 18.79
CA SER A 32 17.11 -10.33 18.63
C SER A 32 16.46 -10.66 19.98
N SER A 33 15.13 -10.72 20.01
CA SER A 33 14.38 -11.20 21.17
C SER A 33 13.81 -12.62 20.97
N SER A 34 14.16 -13.26 19.85
CA SER A 34 13.74 -14.62 19.49
C SER A 34 14.31 -15.68 20.44
N GLU A 35 13.82 -16.91 20.31
CA GLU A 35 14.41 -18.05 21.03
C GLU A 35 15.87 -18.30 20.61
N LEU A 36 16.23 -18.01 19.35
CA LEU A 36 17.58 -18.18 18.80
C LEU A 36 18.62 -17.37 19.57
N ASN A 37 18.35 -16.11 19.93
CA ASN A 37 19.30 -15.30 20.72
C ASN A 37 19.67 -15.96 22.07
N THR A 38 18.81 -16.83 22.61
CA THR A 38 19.10 -17.59 23.85
C THR A 38 19.83 -18.91 23.61
N LYS A 39 19.79 -19.44 22.39
CA LYS A 39 20.34 -20.73 21.94
C LYS A 39 21.69 -20.59 21.24
N VAL A 40 21.89 -19.50 20.49
CA VAL A 40 23.13 -19.16 19.79
C VAL A 40 24.29 -19.00 20.78
N SER A 41 25.32 -19.81 20.60
CA SER A 41 26.32 -20.08 21.63
C SER A 41 27.53 -19.14 21.52
N ILE A 42 27.48 -18.00 22.21
CA ILE A 42 28.65 -17.12 22.42
C ILE A 42 29.62 -17.68 23.49
N ALA A 43 29.35 -18.86 24.07
CA ALA A 43 30.02 -19.35 25.27
C ALA A 43 30.35 -20.86 25.32
N SER A 44 29.92 -21.70 24.36
CA SER A 44 30.51 -23.04 24.24
C SER A 44 31.99 -22.93 23.83
N THR A 45 32.77 -23.97 24.12
CA THR A 45 34.15 -24.14 23.63
C THR A 45 34.33 -25.44 22.83
N ALA A 46 33.22 -26.12 22.49
CA ALA A 46 33.21 -27.38 21.78
C ALA A 46 31.97 -27.49 20.89
N ASN A 47 32.12 -28.19 19.77
CA ASN A 47 30.99 -28.55 18.91
C ASN A 47 30.08 -29.57 19.61
N SER A 48 28.78 -29.47 19.35
CA SER A 48 27.74 -30.37 19.82
C SER A 48 26.87 -30.83 18.65
N MET A 49 26.61 -32.13 18.58
CA MET A 49 25.76 -32.74 17.56
C MET A 49 24.89 -33.82 18.21
N THR A 50 23.57 -33.70 18.04
CA THR A 50 22.60 -34.71 18.45
C THR A 50 21.72 -35.06 17.25
N LEU A 51 21.61 -36.35 16.95
CA LEU A 51 20.71 -36.89 15.92
C LEU A 51 19.81 -37.96 16.54
N ALA A 52 18.50 -37.80 16.38
CA ALA A 52 17.49 -38.76 16.81
C ALA A 52 16.54 -39.06 15.63
N GLN A 53 16.58 -40.29 15.11
CA GLN A 53 15.69 -40.71 14.01
C GLN A 53 14.83 -41.90 14.43
N THR A 54 13.55 -41.85 14.10
CA THR A 54 12.57 -42.92 14.37
C THR A 54 11.83 -43.29 13.08
N LEU A 55 11.53 -44.59 12.93
CA LEU A 55 11.00 -45.25 11.71
C LEU A 55 12.07 -45.38 10.59
N ASN A 56 11.69 -45.73 9.36
CA ASN A 56 12.59 -46.36 8.38
C ASN A 56 13.04 -45.43 7.24
N ASN A 57 14.18 -45.72 6.63
CA ASN A 57 14.71 -45.05 5.42
C ASN A 57 14.98 -43.55 5.52
N ASN A 58 14.99 -42.95 6.71
CA ASN A 58 15.44 -41.56 6.84
C ASN A 58 16.95 -41.48 6.58
N THR A 59 17.36 -40.44 5.85
CA THR A 59 18.75 -40.06 5.64
C THR A 59 19.03 -38.80 6.45
N ALA A 60 20.23 -38.69 7.02
CA ALA A 60 20.69 -37.45 7.62
C ALA A 60 22.20 -37.28 7.41
N LEU A 61 22.59 -36.11 6.92
CA LEU A 61 23.99 -35.72 6.73
C LEU A 61 24.28 -34.48 7.57
N LEU A 62 25.01 -34.66 8.67
CA LEU A 62 25.35 -33.59 9.60
C LEU A 62 26.86 -33.31 9.54
N ILE A 63 27.26 -32.11 9.11
CA ILE A 63 28.67 -31.70 8.94
C ILE A 63 28.95 -30.47 9.79
N GLN A 64 29.98 -30.56 10.64
CA GLN A 64 30.32 -29.50 11.59
C GLN A 64 31.83 -29.20 11.50
N ASN A 65 32.20 -28.03 10.97
CA ASN A 65 33.58 -27.66 10.64
C ASN A 65 34.00 -26.32 11.27
N GLY A 66 34.53 -26.38 12.49
CA GLY A 66 35.00 -25.23 13.24
C GLY A 66 34.85 -25.48 14.74
N ASP A 67 34.53 -24.44 15.51
CA ASP A 67 34.44 -24.51 16.98
C ASP A 67 33.09 -24.00 17.50
N SER A 68 32.64 -24.53 18.64
CA SER A 68 31.44 -24.08 19.38
C SER A 68 30.08 -24.16 18.66
N ASN A 69 30.01 -24.83 17.51
CA ASN A 69 28.78 -25.01 16.74
C ASN A 69 27.84 -26.05 17.39
N THR A 70 26.52 -25.90 17.24
CA THR A 70 25.51 -26.81 17.80
C THR A 70 24.49 -27.23 16.75
N MET A 71 24.29 -28.54 16.62
CA MET A 71 23.22 -29.18 15.85
C MET A 71 22.36 -30.08 16.72
N LEU A 72 21.04 -29.93 16.61
CA LEU A 72 20.04 -30.85 17.13
C LEU A 72 19.06 -31.22 16.02
N VAL A 73 19.06 -32.48 15.59
CA VAL A 73 18.18 -32.97 14.51
C VAL A 73 17.33 -34.13 15.00
N THR A 74 16.01 -33.98 14.92
CA THR A 74 15.03 -34.99 15.33
C THR A 74 14.07 -35.29 14.17
N THR A 75 14.06 -36.52 13.68
CA THR A 75 13.23 -36.95 12.54
C THR A 75 12.32 -38.12 12.95
N THR A 76 11.00 -38.00 12.77
CA THR A 76 10.02 -39.05 13.05
C THR A 76 9.12 -39.28 11.84
N GLY A 77 9.34 -40.38 11.12
CA GLY A 77 8.66 -40.68 9.86
C GLY A 77 9.52 -41.54 8.95
N ASN A 78 9.10 -41.73 7.70
CA ASN A 78 9.83 -42.55 6.73
C ASN A 78 10.33 -41.74 5.53
N ASN A 79 11.46 -42.16 4.96
CA ASN A 79 12.05 -41.59 3.74
C ASN A 79 12.38 -40.08 3.78
N ASN A 80 12.48 -39.47 4.96
CA ASN A 80 12.89 -38.06 5.07
C ASN A 80 14.40 -37.92 4.76
N ASP A 81 14.79 -36.84 4.09
CA ASP A 81 16.19 -36.45 3.93
C ASP A 81 16.45 -35.14 4.69
N THR A 82 17.64 -35.02 5.29
CA THR A 82 17.99 -33.86 6.12
C THR A 82 19.50 -33.63 6.10
N GLU A 83 19.94 -32.64 5.35
CA GLU A 83 21.33 -32.16 5.36
C GLU A 83 21.47 -30.90 6.23
N VAL A 84 22.42 -30.90 7.16
CA VAL A 84 22.80 -29.71 7.94
C VAL A 84 24.31 -29.57 7.91
N THR A 85 24.80 -28.48 7.32
CA THR A 85 26.22 -28.13 7.29
C THR A 85 26.46 -26.82 8.03
N GLN A 86 27.30 -26.87 9.07
CA GLN A 86 27.77 -25.70 9.81
C GLN A 86 29.29 -25.55 9.68
N ALA A 87 29.75 -24.35 9.31
CA ALA A 87 31.16 -23.99 9.25
C ALA A 87 31.47 -22.74 10.09
N GLN A 88 32.74 -22.56 10.48
CA GLN A 88 33.23 -21.47 11.34
C GLN A 88 32.74 -21.58 12.80
N PHE A 89 32.19 -20.54 13.44
CA PHE A 89 32.15 -20.45 14.92
C PHE A 89 30.76 -20.18 15.54
N GLY A 90 30.35 -21.00 16.50
CA GLY A 90 29.23 -20.68 17.40
C GLY A 90 27.82 -20.76 16.79
N ASN A 91 27.67 -21.30 15.58
CA ASN A 91 26.37 -21.42 14.90
C ASN A 91 25.44 -22.41 15.61
N TYR A 92 24.13 -22.19 15.46
CA TYR A 92 23.09 -23.01 16.05
C TYR A 92 22.07 -23.43 14.98
N ALA A 93 21.76 -24.73 14.93
CA ALA A 93 20.72 -25.31 14.11
C ALA A 93 19.92 -26.35 14.90
N GLU A 94 18.60 -26.15 14.99
CA GLU A 94 17.65 -27.11 15.52
C GLU A 94 16.61 -27.45 14.45
N VAL A 95 16.49 -28.73 14.12
CA VAL A 95 15.59 -29.23 13.07
C VAL A 95 14.73 -30.34 13.65
N THR A 96 13.41 -30.17 13.63
CA THR A 96 12.44 -31.18 14.04
C THR A 96 11.49 -31.48 12.87
N THR A 97 11.38 -32.75 12.50
CA THR A 97 10.55 -33.20 11.37
C THR A 97 9.64 -34.35 11.79
N ILE A 98 8.35 -34.24 11.50
CA ILE A 98 7.32 -35.25 11.79
C ILE A 98 6.49 -35.50 10.53
N GLY A 99 6.57 -36.71 9.97
CA GLY A 99 5.88 -37.11 8.74
C GLY A 99 6.84 -37.71 7.71
N ASP A 100 6.36 -38.02 6.51
CA ASP A 100 7.07 -38.86 5.54
C ASP A 100 7.56 -38.08 4.31
N SER A 101 8.73 -38.45 3.80
CA SER A 101 9.31 -37.95 2.53
C SER A 101 9.63 -36.44 2.45
N ASN A 102 9.78 -35.75 3.58
CA ASN A 102 10.24 -34.36 3.59
C ASN A 102 11.73 -34.28 3.19
N SER A 103 12.11 -33.25 2.44
CA SER A 103 13.49 -33.00 1.96
C SER A 103 13.98 -31.67 2.51
N GLN A 104 15.06 -31.68 3.28
CA GLN A 104 15.53 -30.48 3.98
C GLN A 104 17.04 -30.29 3.84
N ALA A 105 17.48 -29.08 3.53
CA ALA A 105 18.88 -28.72 3.40
C ALA A 105 19.18 -27.39 4.08
N TYR A 106 20.17 -27.38 4.97
CA TYR A 106 20.49 -26.23 5.81
C TYR A 106 22.00 -25.96 5.80
N ALA A 107 22.42 -24.77 5.41
CA ALA A 107 23.82 -24.37 5.30
C ALA A 107 24.10 -23.08 6.10
N GLN A 108 25.02 -23.14 7.06
CA GLN A 108 25.47 -21.99 7.85
C GLN A 108 27.00 -21.86 7.75
N ASP A 109 27.50 -20.90 6.97
CA ASP A 109 28.95 -20.63 6.84
C ASP A 109 29.31 -19.27 7.43
N GLY A 110 29.33 -19.20 8.77
CA GLY A 110 29.32 -17.93 9.49
C GLY A 110 29.64 -17.99 10.98
N THR A 111 29.49 -16.86 11.67
CA THR A 111 29.59 -16.82 13.13
C THR A 111 28.23 -16.53 13.73
N ALA A 112 27.85 -17.34 14.71
CA ALA A 112 26.65 -17.15 15.52
C ALA A 112 25.33 -17.16 14.71
N ASN A 113 25.31 -17.70 13.49
CA ASN A 113 24.10 -17.85 12.69
C ASN A 113 23.14 -18.82 13.40
N GLY A 114 21.86 -18.45 13.45
CA GLY A 114 20.81 -19.18 14.14
C GLY A 114 19.76 -19.71 13.17
N LEU A 115 19.40 -20.98 13.33
CA LEU A 115 18.33 -21.66 12.60
C LEU A 115 17.48 -22.50 13.56
N ILE A 116 16.16 -22.33 13.51
CA ILE A 116 15.18 -23.29 14.02
C ILE A 116 14.26 -23.66 12.86
N THR A 117 13.96 -24.95 12.69
CA THR A 117 12.94 -25.39 11.73
C THR A 117 12.13 -26.56 12.27
N GLU A 118 10.81 -26.39 12.31
CA GLU A 118 9.84 -27.41 12.73
C GLU A 118 8.88 -27.70 11.58
N VAL A 119 8.82 -28.96 11.14
CA VAL A 119 7.99 -29.41 10.00
C VAL A 119 7.11 -30.56 10.45
N THR A 120 5.79 -30.42 10.27
CA THR A 120 4.79 -31.47 10.52
C THR A 120 3.95 -31.71 9.27
N GLY A 121 4.25 -32.77 8.54
CA GLY A 121 3.56 -33.15 7.30
C GLY A 121 4.46 -33.95 6.35
N ASN A 122 4.06 -34.07 5.09
CA ASN A 122 4.71 -34.92 4.10
C ASN A 122 5.23 -34.10 2.90
N ASN A 123 6.26 -34.60 2.23
CA ASN A 123 6.82 -34.05 0.99
C ASN A 123 7.30 -32.58 1.03
N ASN A 124 7.34 -31.92 2.18
CA ASN A 124 7.77 -30.52 2.25
C ASN A 124 9.25 -30.39 1.86
N LEU A 125 9.58 -29.32 1.13
CA LEU A 125 10.94 -28.97 0.71
C LEU A 125 11.38 -27.69 1.43
N LEU A 126 12.45 -27.75 2.21
CA LEU A 126 12.98 -26.58 2.90
C LEU A 126 14.49 -26.43 2.64
N LEU A 127 14.89 -25.25 2.16
CA LEU A 127 16.26 -24.86 1.91
C LEU A 127 16.56 -23.55 2.67
N VAL A 128 17.51 -23.57 3.60
CA VAL A 128 17.98 -22.32 4.26
C VAL A 128 19.49 -22.21 4.18
N THR A 129 19.97 -21.12 3.59
CA THR A 129 21.39 -20.79 3.44
C THR A 129 21.69 -19.47 4.14
N GLN A 130 22.61 -19.49 5.11
CA GLN A 130 23.05 -18.31 5.87
C GLN A 130 24.56 -18.15 5.76
N VAL A 131 25.03 -17.13 5.04
CA VAL A 131 26.45 -16.92 4.75
C VAL A 131 27.02 -15.75 5.53
N GLY A 132 28.24 -15.91 6.03
CA GLY A 132 29.04 -14.78 6.51
C GLY A 132 28.84 -14.42 7.98
N GLN A 133 29.23 -13.19 8.32
CA GLN A 133 29.31 -12.71 9.69
C GLN A 133 28.25 -11.64 9.92
N GLY A 134 27.55 -11.71 11.04
CA GLY A 134 26.73 -10.63 11.52
C GLY A 134 27.56 -9.43 11.99
N VAL A 135 27.23 -8.21 11.54
CA VAL A 135 27.81 -6.98 12.10
C VAL A 135 26.95 -6.55 13.29
N LEU A 136 27.43 -6.83 14.52
CA LEU A 136 26.75 -6.63 15.80
C LEU A 136 25.49 -7.49 16.05
N VAL A 137 24.78 -7.89 15.00
CA VAL A 137 23.59 -8.75 14.99
C VAL A 137 23.85 -9.93 14.06
N ASN A 138 23.54 -11.15 14.49
CA ASN A 138 23.69 -12.40 13.73
C ASN A 138 22.53 -12.67 12.76
N ASN A 139 22.75 -13.54 11.77
CA ASN A 139 21.67 -14.03 10.92
C ASN A 139 20.76 -14.97 11.73
N GLU A 140 19.44 -14.86 11.54
CA GLU A 140 18.43 -15.72 12.17
C GLU A 140 17.38 -16.17 11.15
N ALA A 141 17.04 -17.45 11.20
CA ALA A 141 15.98 -18.06 10.40
C ALA A 141 15.11 -18.96 11.31
N ILE A 142 13.80 -18.72 11.34
CA ILE A 142 12.82 -19.59 12.00
C ILE A 142 11.76 -19.99 10.98
N ASN A 143 11.46 -21.28 10.89
CA ASN A 143 10.44 -21.84 10.01
C ASN A 143 9.57 -22.85 10.76
N THR A 144 8.28 -22.59 10.91
CA THR A 144 7.30 -23.52 11.49
C THR A 144 6.24 -23.86 10.45
N VAL A 145 6.19 -25.12 10.00
CA VAL A 145 5.33 -25.58 8.90
C VAL A 145 4.46 -26.76 9.32
N THR A 146 3.16 -26.67 9.06
CA THR A 146 2.20 -27.77 9.25
C THR A 146 1.34 -27.99 8.00
N GLY A 147 1.58 -29.12 7.32
CA GLY A 147 0.86 -29.54 6.11
C GLY A 147 1.78 -30.20 5.09
N ASP A 148 1.24 -30.53 3.91
CA ASP A 148 1.94 -31.33 2.90
C ASP A 148 2.38 -30.49 1.69
N ASP A 149 3.43 -30.93 1.00
CA ASP A 149 3.91 -30.36 -0.27
C ASP A 149 4.33 -28.86 -0.25
N ASN A 150 4.57 -28.24 0.92
CA ASN A 150 5.02 -26.83 1.00
C ASN A 150 6.52 -26.66 0.65
N LEU A 151 6.87 -25.50 0.09
CA LEU A 151 8.23 -25.07 -0.25
C LEU A 151 8.63 -23.84 0.57
N ILE A 152 9.83 -23.89 1.18
CA ILE A 152 10.48 -22.71 1.76
C ILE A 152 11.93 -22.64 1.26
N GLU A 153 12.31 -21.53 0.63
CA GLU A 153 13.69 -21.20 0.26
C GLU A 153 14.11 -19.86 0.89
N VAL A 154 15.18 -19.85 1.67
CA VAL A 154 15.68 -18.64 2.36
C VAL A 154 17.19 -18.53 2.16
N GLU A 155 17.64 -17.49 1.45
CA GLU A 155 19.06 -17.14 1.31
C GLU A 155 19.36 -15.81 2.03
N GLN A 156 20.24 -15.88 3.03
CA GLN A 156 20.70 -14.73 3.81
C GLN A 156 22.20 -14.51 3.59
N GLY A 157 22.55 -13.35 3.06
CA GLY A 157 23.93 -12.88 2.92
C GLY A 157 24.61 -12.54 4.25
N THR A 158 25.76 -11.84 4.16
CA THR A 158 26.44 -11.27 5.33
C THR A 158 25.55 -10.30 6.09
N GLY A 159 25.90 -9.96 7.34
CA GLY A 159 25.42 -8.68 7.89
C GLY A 159 24.14 -8.71 8.72
N GLY A 160 23.67 -9.85 9.23
CA GLY A 160 22.69 -9.87 10.33
C GLY A 160 21.23 -9.79 9.91
N HIS A 161 20.86 -10.56 8.88
CA HIS A 161 19.50 -10.67 8.36
C HIS A 161 18.61 -11.57 9.24
N TRP A 162 17.33 -11.21 9.39
CA TRP A 162 16.35 -12.02 10.11
C TRP A 162 15.21 -12.42 9.18
N PHE A 163 14.83 -13.70 9.24
CA PHE A 163 13.69 -14.26 8.55
C PHE A 163 12.89 -15.14 9.53
N TYR A 164 11.60 -14.88 9.68
CA TYR A 164 10.74 -15.58 10.63
C TYR A 164 9.41 -15.97 9.96
N ASN A 165 9.28 -17.22 9.55
CA ASN A 165 7.99 -17.86 9.28
C ASN A 165 7.54 -18.62 10.53
N MET A 166 6.62 -18.03 11.29
CA MET A 166 6.33 -18.44 12.67
C MET A 166 5.21 -19.48 12.81
N ASP A 167 4.25 -19.52 11.88
CA ASP A 167 3.11 -20.46 11.88
C ASP A 167 2.49 -20.54 10.46
N MET A 168 3.06 -21.39 9.59
CA MET A 168 2.49 -21.73 8.28
C MET A 168 1.65 -23.00 8.39
N GLN A 169 0.38 -22.93 7.96
CA GLN A 169 -0.56 -24.04 7.98
C GLN A 169 -1.28 -24.21 6.63
N GLY A 170 -1.22 -25.42 6.07
CA GLY A 170 -1.84 -25.76 4.79
C GLY A 170 -0.86 -26.43 3.83
N ASN A 171 -1.25 -26.55 2.56
CA ASN A 171 -0.56 -27.41 1.60
C ASN A 171 -0.13 -26.65 0.35
N GLY A 172 1.04 -26.98 -0.19
CA GLY A 172 1.54 -26.39 -1.43
C GLY A 172 1.83 -24.89 -1.36
N ASN A 173 1.98 -24.30 -0.17
CA ASN A 173 2.41 -22.91 -0.05
C ASN A 173 3.91 -22.81 -0.39
N GLU A 174 4.29 -21.71 -1.04
CA GLU A 174 5.66 -21.42 -1.48
C GLU A 174 6.11 -20.10 -0.84
N ILE A 175 7.23 -20.12 -0.11
CA ILE A 175 7.88 -18.90 0.38
C ILE A 175 9.35 -18.90 -0.03
N THR A 176 9.71 -17.92 -0.85
CA THR A 176 11.08 -17.58 -1.22
C THR A 176 11.49 -16.28 -0.53
N SER A 177 12.74 -16.19 -0.08
CA SER A 177 13.29 -14.93 0.41
C SER A 177 14.80 -14.84 0.20
N LEU A 178 15.22 -13.75 -0.44
CA LEU A 178 16.60 -13.39 -0.69
C LEU A 178 16.93 -12.08 0.05
N GLN A 179 17.86 -12.14 1.01
CA GLN A 179 18.27 -10.97 1.80
C GLN A 179 19.76 -10.70 1.57
N THR A 180 20.11 -9.59 0.90
CA THR A 180 21.49 -9.24 0.54
C THR A 180 21.90 -7.83 0.99
N GLY A 181 22.87 -7.74 1.90
CA GLY A 181 23.39 -6.46 2.35
C GLY A 181 23.69 -6.49 3.84
N GLU A 182 22.95 -5.73 4.63
CA GLU A 182 23.02 -5.75 6.09
C GLU A 182 21.62 -5.57 6.72
N TRP A 183 21.39 -6.20 7.87
CA TRP A 183 20.28 -5.92 8.80
C TRP A 183 18.83 -6.08 8.32
N HIS A 184 18.54 -6.58 7.11
CA HIS A 184 17.14 -6.87 6.70
C HIS A 184 16.34 -7.71 7.71
N GLU A 185 15.02 -7.50 7.73
CA GLU A 185 14.07 -8.22 8.58
C GLU A 185 12.84 -8.63 7.76
N ALA A 186 12.43 -9.89 7.87
CA ALA A 186 11.24 -10.45 7.25
C ALA A 186 10.46 -11.29 8.28
N GLU A 187 9.18 -11.01 8.49
CA GLU A 187 8.34 -11.73 9.46
C GLU A 187 6.96 -12.09 8.88
N ILE A 188 6.70 -13.38 8.69
CA ILE A 188 5.36 -13.95 8.51
C ILE A 188 4.93 -14.52 9.86
N THR A 189 4.08 -13.79 10.59
CA THR A 189 3.61 -14.22 11.92
C THR A 189 2.66 -15.41 11.84
N MET A 190 1.79 -15.46 10.80
CA MET A 190 0.84 -16.55 10.55
C MET A 190 0.39 -16.57 9.09
N LEU A 191 0.38 -17.75 8.48
CA LEU A 191 -0.17 -18.05 7.16
C LEU A 191 -1.07 -19.29 7.28
N THR A 192 -2.33 -19.20 6.85
CA THR A 192 -3.28 -20.33 6.87
C THR A 192 -4.05 -20.45 5.55
N GLY A 193 -3.80 -21.54 4.83
CA GLY A 193 -4.50 -21.92 3.60
C GLY A 193 -3.58 -22.68 2.64
N ASP A 194 -4.08 -23.03 1.46
CA ASP A 194 -3.35 -23.81 0.46
C ASP A 194 -2.85 -22.91 -0.69
N GLN A 195 -1.72 -23.28 -1.31
CA GLN A 195 -1.20 -22.66 -2.55
C GLN A 195 -0.90 -21.16 -2.50
N ASN A 196 -0.63 -20.57 -1.33
CA ASN A 196 -0.19 -19.17 -1.25
C ASN A 196 1.30 -19.05 -1.59
N THR A 197 1.65 -18.02 -2.36
CA THR A 197 3.02 -17.73 -2.83
C THR A 197 3.50 -16.43 -2.20
N LEU A 198 4.76 -16.40 -1.76
CA LEU A 198 5.44 -15.21 -1.28
C LEU A 198 6.88 -15.21 -1.82
N ASP A 199 7.23 -14.27 -2.67
CA ASP A 199 8.62 -13.93 -3.00
C ASP A 199 9.02 -12.61 -2.34
N LEU A 200 10.28 -12.49 -1.96
CA LEU A 200 10.80 -11.37 -1.19
C LEU A 200 12.29 -11.17 -1.44
N GLU A 201 12.63 -10.19 -2.26
CA GLU A 201 14.01 -9.71 -2.41
C GLU A 201 14.23 -8.43 -1.60
N GLN A 202 15.22 -8.46 -0.70
CA GLN A 202 15.65 -7.30 0.09
C GLN A 202 17.14 -7.05 -0.14
N ALA A 203 17.46 -5.90 -0.74
CA ALA A 203 18.81 -5.46 -1.03
C ALA A 203 19.17 -4.17 -0.27
N GLY A 204 20.42 -4.04 0.20
CA GLY A 204 20.93 -2.80 0.80
C GLY A 204 21.05 -2.84 2.34
N TYR A 205 20.30 -2.00 3.05
CA TYR A 205 20.47 -1.81 4.50
C TYR A 205 19.13 -1.71 5.24
N TRP A 206 18.83 -2.74 6.04
CA TRP A 206 17.77 -2.73 7.06
C TRP A 206 16.35 -2.45 6.53
N ASN A 207 16.05 -2.93 5.32
CA ASN A 207 14.67 -3.02 4.84
C ASN A 207 13.87 -4.03 5.68
N THR A 208 12.59 -3.77 5.88
CA THR A 208 11.71 -4.55 6.76
C THR A 208 10.41 -4.97 6.05
N PHE A 209 10.08 -6.24 6.14
CA PHE A 209 8.84 -6.82 5.61
C PHE A 209 8.07 -7.55 6.73
N LYS A 210 6.76 -7.34 6.80
CA LYS A 210 5.91 -7.99 7.82
C LYS A 210 4.52 -8.35 7.29
N VAL A 211 4.16 -9.62 7.40
CA VAL A 211 2.78 -10.14 7.27
C VAL A 211 2.33 -10.68 8.63
N SER A 212 1.32 -10.07 9.24
CA SER A 212 0.86 -10.51 10.59
C SER A 212 -0.21 -11.60 10.55
N SER A 213 -0.93 -11.74 9.44
CA SER A 213 -1.94 -12.77 9.20
C SER A 213 -2.28 -12.85 7.71
N LEU A 214 -1.98 -13.97 7.06
CA LEU A 214 -2.53 -14.32 5.74
C LEU A 214 -3.49 -15.50 5.91
N GLN A 215 -4.75 -15.33 5.52
CA GLN A 215 -5.80 -16.35 5.61
C GLN A 215 -6.56 -16.50 4.30
N GLY A 216 -6.45 -17.65 3.66
CA GLY A 216 -7.08 -17.97 2.37
C GLY A 216 -6.12 -18.71 1.45
N ASN A 217 -6.52 -18.93 0.20
CA ASN A 217 -5.80 -19.77 -0.76
C ASN A 217 -5.36 -18.98 -1.98
N ASP A 218 -4.35 -19.47 -2.69
CA ASP A 218 -3.91 -18.93 -3.98
C ASP A 218 -3.51 -17.42 -3.94
N ASN A 219 -3.23 -16.83 -2.76
CA ASN A 219 -2.76 -15.44 -2.66
C ASN A 219 -1.29 -15.33 -3.06
N GLU A 220 -0.92 -14.26 -3.74
CA GLU A 220 0.42 -14.00 -4.27
C GLU A 220 0.96 -12.68 -3.70
N LEU A 221 2.23 -12.71 -3.26
CA LEU A 221 2.94 -11.57 -2.67
C LEU A 221 4.32 -11.51 -3.33
N ASP A 222 4.57 -10.52 -4.18
CA ASP A 222 5.88 -10.24 -4.79
C ASP A 222 6.39 -8.88 -4.28
N ILE A 223 7.54 -8.89 -3.61
CA ILE A 223 8.04 -7.77 -2.82
C ILE A 223 9.54 -7.56 -3.08
N GLU A 224 9.89 -6.47 -3.77
CA GLU A 224 11.27 -6.05 -4.00
C GLU A 224 11.59 -4.76 -3.22
N GLN A 225 12.65 -4.78 -2.40
CA GLN A 225 13.09 -3.63 -1.61
C GLN A 225 14.60 -3.39 -1.79
N ASP A 226 15.01 -2.52 -2.72
CA ASP A 226 16.41 -2.06 -2.85
C ASP A 226 16.66 -0.73 -2.10
N GLY A 227 17.77 -0.67 -1.37
CA GLY A 227 18.24 0.51 -0.65
C GLY A 227 18.11 0.43 0.88
N ASP A 228 17.82 1.55 1.54
CA ASP A 228 17.99 1.73 2.99
C ASP A 228 16.66 1.99 3.73
N ARG A 229 16.28 1.11 4.66
CA ARG A 229 15.14 1.25 5.59
C ARG A 229 13.76 1.31 4.91
N ASN A 230 13.61 0.71 3.74
CA ASN A 230 12.30 0.55 3.11
C ASN A 230 11.43 -0.43 3.91
N ALA A 231 10.12 -0.23 3.93
CA ALA A 231 9.21 -0.94 4.80
C ALA A 231 7.90 -1.35 4.12
N VAL A 232 7.49 -2.60 4.32
CA VAL A 232 6.18 -3.13 3.93
C VAL A 232 5.54 -3.81 5.13
N THR A 233 4.31 -3.43 5.48
CA THR A 233 3.54 -4.02 6.58
C THR A 233 2.11 -4.35 6.15
N LEU A 234 1.81 -5.64 6.01
CA LEU A 234 0.48 -6.17 5.69
C LEU A 234 -0.09 -6.82 6.97
N SER A 235 -1.01 -6.14 7.63
CA SER A 235 -1.48 -6.56 8.96
C SER A 235 -2.48 -7.71 8.91
N ALA A 236 -3.37 -7.75 7.93
CA ALA A 236 -4.26 -8.87 7.68
C ALA A 236 -4.64 -8.96 6.19
N ILE A 237 -4.49 -10.15 5.61
CA ILE A 237 -5.05 -10.52 4.31
C ILE A 237 -6.03 -11.66 4.57
N SER A 238 -7.27 -11.54 4.06
CA SER A 238 -8.38 -12.44 4.36
C SER A 238 -9.26 -12.69 3.14
N GLY A 239 -8.89 -13.69 2.35
CA GLY A 239 -9.65 -14.22 1.22
C GLY A 239 -8.73 -14.94 0.23
N ASP A 240 -9.27 -15.31 -0.92
CA ASP A 240 -8.55 -16.13 -1.92
C ASP A 240 -8.07 -15.27 -3.10
N ALA A 241 -6.94 -15.64 -3.71
CA ALA A 241 -6.42 -15.04 -4.95
C ALA A 241 -6.20 -13.51 -4.91
N ASN A 242 -5.79 -12.94 -3.78
CA ASN A 242 -5.33 -11.55 -3.75
C ASN A 242 -3.85 -11.49 -4.16
N GLU A 243 -3.49 -10.51 -4.99
CA GLU A 243 -2.16 -10.28 -5.55
C GLU A 243 -1.62 -8.94 -5.05
N PHE A 244 -0.37 -8.94 -4.54
CA PHE A 244 0.36 -7.72 -4.18
C PHE A 244 1.70 -7.70 -4.91
N SER A 245 1.92 -6.67 -5.72
CA SER A 245 3.23 -6.31 -6.27
C SER A 245 3.72 -5.04 -5.57
N ILE A 246 4.87 -5.08 -4.91
CA ILE A 246 5.42 -3.92 -4.21
C ILE A 246 6.93 -3.77 -4.50
N GLU A 247 7.29 -2.77 -5.29
CA GLU A 247 8.67 -2.36 -5.59
C GLU A 247 9.03 -1.07 -4.81
N GLN A 248 10.14 -1.10 -4.07
CA GLN A 248 10.65 0.05 -3.32
C GLN A 248 12.15 0.27 -3.60
N ASP A 249 12.49 1.12 -4.58
CA ASP A 249 13.85 1.63 -4.78
C ASP A 249 14.07 2.91 -3.94
N GLY A 250 15.02 2.84 -3.00
CA GLY A 250 15.61 4.03 -2.39
C GLY A 250 15.65 3.99 -0.88
N ASN A 251 15.11 5.01 -0.20
CA ASN A 251 15.35 5.18 1.24
C ASN A 251 14.11 5.53 2.06
N THR A 252 13.80 4.70 3.05
CA THR A 252 12.72 4.96 4.04
C THR A 252 11.34 5.07 3.38
N ASN A 253 11.14 4.40 2.24
CA ASN A 253 9.83 4.26 1.62
C ASN A 253 8.97 3.30 2.44
N ALA A 254 7.65 3.50 2.49
CA ALA A 254 6.74 2.75 3.35
C ALA A 254 5.43 2.38 2.66
N VAL A 255 5.02 1.12 2.81
CA VAL A 255 3.70 0.61 2.45
C VAL A 255 3.04 0.01 3.69
N THR A 256 1.77 0.33 3.96
CA THR A 256 1.02 -0.27 5.08
C THR A 256 -0.46 -0.49 4.81
N PHE A 257 -0.87 -1.76 4.80
CA PHE A 257 -2.27 -2.15 4.69
C PHE A 257 -2.74 -2.75 6.03
N ALA A 258 -3.80 -2.18 6.61
CA ALA A 258 -4.34 -2.59 7.90
C ALA A 258 -5.19 -3.87 7.79
N ALA A 259 -5.99 -3.98 6.73
CA ALA A 259 -6.72 -5.19 6.36
C ALA A 259 -7.09 -5.14 4.86
N VAL A 260 -6.88 -6.26 4.16
CA VAL A 260 -7.46 -6.54 2.85
C VAL A 260 -8.38 -7.75 2.99
N VAL A 261 -9.66 -7.57 2.69
CA VAL A 261 -10.72 -8.55 2.93
C VAL A 261 -11.53 -8.79 1.66
N GLY A 262 -11.56 -10.03 1.21
CA GLY A 262 -12.22 -10.44 -0.02
C GLY A 262 -11.23 -11.10 -0.98
N ASN A 263 -11.63 -11.26 -2.24
CA ASN A 263 -10.98 -12.15 -3.19
C ASN A 263 -10.61 -11.41 -4.48
N ASP A 264 -9.64 -11.96 -5.20
CA ASP A 264 -9.30 -11.52 -6.56
C ASP A 264 -8.90 -10.03 -6.63
N ASN A 265 -8.39 -9.42 -5.54
CA ASN A 265 -7.95 -8.01 -5.52
C ASN A 265 -6.45 -7.89 -5.88
N GLU A 266 -6.11 -6.88 -6.67
CA GLU A 266 -4.78 -6.61 -7.21
C GLU A 266 -4.27 -5.27 -6.65
N ILE A 267 -3.07 -5.25 -6.06
CA ILE A 267 -2.46 -4.06 -5.45
C ILE A 267 -1.03 -3.93 -5.96
N ASP A 268 -0.77 -2.96 -6.84
CA ASP A 268 0.53 -2.65 -7.42
C ASP A 268 1.08 -1.33 -6.89
N ILE A 269 2.30 -1.33 -6.34
CA ILE A 269 2.89 -0.17 -5.68
C ILE A 269 4.39 -0.03 -6.03
N ASP A 270 4.71 1.02 -6.78
CA ASP A 270 6.08 1.43 -7.14
C ASP A 270 6.47 2.70 -6.36
N GLN A 271 7.56 2.64 -5.59
CA GLN A 271 8.10 3.77 -4.83
C GLN A 271 9.58 4.02 -5.16
N GLU A 272 9.88 4.82 -6.20
CA GLU A 272 11.22 5.35 -6.50
C GLU A 272 11.54 6.61 -5.66
N GLY A 273 12.55 6.54 -4.79
CA GLY A 273 13.17 7.73 -4.19
C GLY A 273 13.33 7.69 -2.68
N SER A 274 12.64 8.54 -1.90
CA SER A 274 12.80 8.53 -0.42
C SER A 274 11.65 9.10 0.40
N ASN A 275 11.27 8.40 1.48
CA ASN A 275 10.15 8.75 2.38
C ASN A 275 8.79 8.77 1.66
N ASN A 276 8.66 8.09 0.53
CA ASN A 276 7.38 7.90 -0.15
C ASN A 276 6.51 6.91 0.67
N THR A 277 5.20 7.12 0.66
CA THR A 277 4.29 6.50 1.61
C THR A 277 2.97 6.10 0.94
N ALA A 278 2.60 4.82 1.01
CA ALA A 278 1.32 4.30 0.54
C ALA A 278 0.60 3.56 1.68
N ASP A 279 -0.67 3.87 1.94
CA ASP A 279 -1.44 3.16 2.98
C ASP A 279 -2.93 2.96 2.71
N SER A 280 -3.49 1.94 3.36
CA SER A 280 -4.92 1.64 3.34
C SER A 280 -5.40 1.13 4.70
N ALA A 281 -6.27 1.90 5.35
CA ALA A 281 -6.85 1.52 6.64
C ALA A 281 -8.04 0.55 6.49
N LEU A 282 -8.64 0.49 5.30
CA LEU A 282 -9.88 -0.19 5.00
C LEU A 282 -9.93 -0.60 3.53
N PHE A 283 -9.94 -1.90 3.28
CA PHE A 283 -10.06 -2.49 1.95
C PHE A 283 -10.95 -3.74 2.05
N GLU A 284 -12.23 -3.61 1.71
CA GLU A 284 -13.23 -4.69 1.78
C GLU A 284 -13.96 -4.86 0.45
N GLY A 285 -13.69 -5.91 -0.33
CA GLY A 285 -14.25 -6.06 -1.67
C GLY A 285 -13.68 -7.20 -2.50
N GLN A 286 -14.20 -7.37 -3.72
CA GLN A 286 -13.68 -8.33 -4.71
C GLN A 286 -13.32 -7.69 -6.05
N ASN A 287 -12.29 -8.19 -6.72
CA ASN A 287 -11.85 -7.71 -8.05
C ASN A 287 -11.49 -6.21 -8.10
N ASN A 288 -10.97 -5.65 -7.01
CA ASN A 288 -10.52 -4.25 -7.00
C ASN A 288 -9.04 -4.16 -7.36
N GLU A 289 -8.69 -3.15 -8.14
CA GLU A 289 -7.34 -2.85 -8.60
C GLU A 289 -6.88 -1.53 -7.97
N VAL A 290 -5.71 -1.50 -7.33
CA VAL A 290 -5.13 -0.28 -6.78
C VAL A 290 -3.68 -0.15 -7.22
N THR A 291 -3.39 0.87 -8.03
CA THR A 291 -2.07 1.18 -8.57
C THR A 291 -1.55 2.48 -7.96
N ILE A 292 -0.37 2.45 -7.33
CA ILE A 292 0.26 3.64 -6.71
C ILE A 292 1.71 3.75 -7.17
N THR A 293 2.04 4.79 -7.94
CA THR A 293 3.41 5.10 -8.37
C THR A 293 3.89 6.41 -7.74
N GLN A 294 4.99 6.38 -6.99
CA GLN A 294 5.52 7.52 -6.24
C GLN A 294 7.01 7.75 -6.53
N VAL A 295 7.32 8.82 -7.27
CA VAL A 295 8.68 9.20 -7.70
C VAL A 295 9.14 10.47 -6.98
N ASP A 296 10.43 10.53 -6.62
CA ASP A 296 11.10 11.54 -5.78
C ASP A 296 10.82 11.36 -4.26
N THR A 297 10.35 12.36 -3.49
CA THR A 297 10.41 12.27 -2.01
C THR A 297 9.22 12.85 -1.26
N TYR A 298 8.85 12.20 -0.15
CA TYR A 298 7.75 12.59 0.74
C TYR A 298 6.36 12.59 0.07
N ASN A 299 6.17 11.85 -1.02
CA ASN A 299 4.84 11.67 -1.59
C ASN A 299 4.02 10.72 -0.69
N THR A 300 2.72 11.00 -0.54
CA THR A 300 1.78 10.23 0.29
C THR A 300 0.54 9.89 -0.53
N ALA A 301 0.16 8.61 -0.54
CA ALA A 301 -1.04 8.12 -1.20
C ALA A 301 -1.83 7.23 -0.23
N THR A 302 -3.11 7.51 -0.04
CA THR A 302 -4.03 6.69 0.78
C THR A 302 -5.20 6.22 -0.08
N ALA A 303 -5.46 4.91 -0.07
CA ALA A 303 -6.58 4.29 -0.75
C ALA A 303 -7.50 3.58 0.25
N GLU A 304 -8.74 4.04 0.39
CA GLU A 304 -9.77 3.40 1.24
C GLU A 304 -10.94 2.90 0.37
N LEU A 305 -11.32 1.64 0.53
CA LEU A 305 -12.23 0.96 -0.39
C LEU A 305 -13.24 0.04 0.33
N ILE A 306 -14.52 0.16 -0.05
CA ILE A 306 -15.57 -0.82 0.24
C ILE A 306 -16.42 -1.08 -1.01
N GLY A 307 -16.39 -2.32 -1.51
CA GLY A 307 -17.21 -2.83 -2.62
C GLY A 307 -16.38 -3.45 -3.73
N ASP A 308 -16.99 -3.79 -4.87
CA ASP A 308 -16.39 -4.68 -5.87
C ASP A 308 -16.03 -3.95 -7.19
N ASN A 309 -15.04 -4.45 -7.93
CA ASN A 309 -14.65 -3.96 -9.26
C ASN A 309 -14.22 -2.47 -9.36
N ASN A 310 -13.62 -1.88 -8.32
CA ASN A 310 -13.13 -0.49 -8.41
C ASN A 310 -11.64 -0.44 -8.78
N GLU A 311 -11.26 0.52 -9.61
CA GLU A 311 -9.89 0.78 -10.09
C GLU A 311 -9.41 2.14 -9.53
N LEU A 312 -8.36 2.15 -8.71
CA LEU A 312 -7.82 3.36 -8.07
C LEU A 312 -6.35 3.56 -8.45
N THR A 313 -6.06 4.57 -9.26
CA THR A 313 -4.71 4.90 -9.73
C THR A 313 -4.21 6.23 -9.15
N SER A 314 -3.01 6.24 -8.55
CA SER A 314 -2.36 7.46 -8.07
C SER A 314 -0.89 7.54 -8.50
N ASN A 315 -0.59 8.48 -9.40
CA ASN A 315 0.77 8.79 -9.87
C ASN A 315 1.26 10.10 -9.24
N GLN A 316 2.35 10.06 -8.48
CA GLN A 316 2.91 11.23 -7.79
C GLN A 316 4.39 11.40 -8.15
N ASN A 317 4.71 12.44 -8.91
CA ASN A 317 6.07 12.75 -9.36
C ASN A 317 6.53 14.10 -8.76
N GLY A 318 7.41 14.03 -7.76
CA GLY A 318 8.04 15.21 -7.16
C GLY A 318 8.06 15.18 -5.62
N LEU A 319 7.77 16.31 -4.99
CA LEU A 319 8.02 16.50 -3.55
C LEU A 319 6.75 16.82 -2.75
N PHE A 320 6.49 16.07 -1.67
CA PHE A 320 5.36 16.35 -0.76
C PHE A 320 3.97 16.36 -1.44
N ASN A 321 3.77 15.59 -2.51
CA ASN A 321 2.43 15.44 -3.07
C ASN A 321 1.58 14.50 -2.18
N ASP A 322 0.29 14.78 -2.07
CA ASP A 322 -0.66 14.12 -1.15
C ASP A 322 -1.91 13.72 -1.94
N ALA A 323 -2.24 12.43 -1.97
CA ALA A 323 -3.33 11.86 -2.74
C ALA A 323 -4.18 10.96 -1.85
N TYR A 324 -5.50 11.19 -1.83
CA TYR A 324 -6.47 10.36 -1.13
C TYR A 324 -7.57 9.92 -2.08
N MET A 325 -7.85 8.62 -2.10
CA MET A 325 -8.92 8.00 -2.87
C MET A 325 -9.81 7.19 -1.91
N GLY A 326 -11.08 7.56 -1.79
CA GLY A 326 -12.05 6.90 -0.90
C GLY A 326 -13.29 6.46 -1.66
N VAL A 327 -13.53 5.16 -1.79
CA VAL A 327 -14.67 4.60 -2.52
C VAL A 327 -15.52 3.69 -1.64
N LEU A 328 -16.83 3.98 -1.60
CA LEU A 328 -17.84 3.04 -1.11
C LEU A 328 -18.82 2.80 -2.26
N GLY A 329 -18.59 1.78 -3.06
CA GLY A 329 -19.23 1.66 -4.37
C GLY A 329 -18.77 0.44 -5.17
N SER A 330 -19.20 0.35 -6.41
CA SER A 330 -18.71 -0.71 -7.32
C SER A 330 -18.52 -0.16 -8.72
N ASP A 331 -17.59 -0.73 -9.49
CA ASP A 331 -17.34 -0.32 -10.87
C ASP A 331 -16.94 1.19 -10.99
N ASN A 332 -16.14 1.73 -10.06
CA ASN A 332 -15.63 3.13 -10.12
C ASN A 332 -14.14 3.17 -10.52
N GLU A 333 -13.75 4.13 -11.36
CA GLU A 333 -12.39 4.35 -11.89
C GLU A 333 -11.88 5.75 -11.46
N PHE A 334 -10.93 5.81 -10.52
CA PHE A 334 -10.36 7.08 -10.02
C PHE A 334 -8.88 7.20 -10.38
N THR A 335 -8.49 8.30 -11.02
CA THR A 335 -7.10 8.62 -11.34
C THR A 335 -6.66 9.93 -10.72
N ILE A 336 -5.54 9.93 -9.99
CA ILE A 336 -4.85 11.12 -9.49
C ILE A 336 -3.44 11.19 -10.10
N ASP A 337 -3.19 12.19 -10.94
CA ASP A 337 -1.87 12.50 -11.50
C ASP A 337 -1.33 13.80 -10.87
N GLN A 338 -0.26 13.73 -10.08
CA GLN A 338 0.38 14.88 -9.44
C GLN A 338 1.83 15.04 -9.89
N VAL A 339 2.17 16.21 -10.45
CA VAL A 339 3.53 16.54 -10.90
C VAL A 339 3.99 17.86 -10.29
N GLY A 340 5.05 17.82 -9.47
CA GLY A 340 5.64 19.00 -8.85
C GLY A 340 5.71 18.91 -7.32
N GLU A 341 5.39 19.99 -6.62
CA GLU A 341 5.60 20.09 -5.17
C GLU A 341 4.32 20.47 -4.40
N PHE A 342 4.05 19.83 -3.26
CA PHE A 342 2.93 20.18 -2.36
C PHE A 342 1.52 20.15 -3.00
N ASN A 343 1.32 19.38 -4.08
CA ASN A 343 -0.02 19.20 -4.64
C ASN A 343 -0.85 18.27 -3.75
N SER A 344 -2.14 18.56 -3.57
CA SER A 344 -3.05 17.82 -2.70
C SER A 344 -4.35 17.47 -3.42
N ALA A 345 -4.70 16.19 -3.43
CA ALA A 345 -5.81 15.60 -4.16
C ALA A 345 -6.63 14.71 -3.21
N HIS A 346 -7.94 14.85 -3.23
CA HIS A 346 -8.84 14.11 -2.34
C HIS A 346 -10.15 13.77 -3.05
N LEU A 347 -10.24 12.55 -3.58
CA LEU A 347 -11.39 12.02 -4.31
C LEU A 347 -12.18 11.09 -3.38
N VAL A 348 -13.47 11.37 -3.17
CA VAL A 348 -14.35 10.58 -2.30
C VAL A 348 -15.71 10.37 -2.92
N ASN A 349 -16.14 9.12 -3.01
CA ASN A 349 -17.49 8.77 -3.43
C ASN A 349 -18.15 7.78 -2.48
N PHE A 350 -19.23 8.24 -1.85
CA PHE A 350 -20.10 7.38 -1.06
C PHE A 350 -21.28 6.89 -1.93
N ASN A 351 -21.53 5.59 -1.93
CA ASN A 351 -22.73 4.95 -2.50
C ASN A 351 -22.97 5.25 -4.00
N GLY A 352 -21.91 5.15 -4.80
CA GLY A 352 -21.93 5.35 -6.26
C GLY A 352 -21.43 4.15 -7.06
N SER A 353 -21.87 4.02 -8.32
CA SER A 353 -21.31 3.06 -9.29
C SER A 353 -21.05 3.68 -10.65
N ASP A 354 -20.15 3.09 -11.44
CA ASP A 354 -19.88 3.50 -12.81
C ASP A 354 -19.37 4.97 -12.90
N ASN A 355 -18.61 5.45 -11.91
CA ASN A 355 -18.05 6.82 -11.92
C ASN A 355 -16.57 6.82 -12.35
N ASP A 356 -16.25 7.74 -13.26
CA ASP A 356 -14.92 8.02 -13.80
C ASP A 356 -14.48 9.41 -13.28
N ILE A 357 -13.38 9.48 -12.52
CA ILE A 357 -12.88 10.72 -11.93
C ILE A 357 -11.37 10.85 -12.14
N ASN A 358 -10.96 11.73 -13.06
CA ASN A 358 -9.57 12.02 -13.36
C ASN A 358 -9.17 13.41 -12.83
N LEU A 359 -8.07 13.45 -12.07
CA LEU A 359 -7.53 14.66 -11.48
C LEU A 359 -6.04 14.81 -11.79
N THR A 360 -5.69 15.75 -12.66
CA THR A 360 -4.31 16.11 -12.97
C THR A 360 -3.91 17.44 -12.32
N GLN A 361 -2.86 17.43 -11.51
CA GLN A 361 -2.25 18.61 -10.90
C GLN A 361 -0.79 18.74 -11.37
N THR A 362 -0.40 19.91 -11.88
CA THR A 362 0.96 20.24 -12.29
C THR A 362 1.40 21.57 -11.67
N GLY A 363 2.52 21.58 -10.96
CA GLY A 363 3.11 22.78 -10.37
C GLY A 363 3.24 22.72 -8.85
N GLN A 364 2.77 23.75 -8.13
CA GLN A 364 3.04 23.91 -6.70
C GLN A 364 1.80 24.30 -5.86
N ASP A 365 1.62 23.66 -4.70
CA ASP A 365 0.53 23.98 -3.75
C ASP A 365 -0.90 23.94 -4.37
N ASN A 366 -1.14 23.09 -5.38
CA ASN A 366 -2.50 22.91 -5.92
C ASN A 366 -3.35 22.05 -4.98
N THR A 367 -4.65 22.31 -4.90
CA THR A 367 -5.59 21.55 -4.05
C THR A 367 -6.87 21.26 -4.82
N ALA A 368 -7.28 19.99 -4.84
CA ALA A 368 -8.55 19.56 -5.41
C ALA A 368 -9.25 18.55 -4.48
N VAL A 369 -10.53 18.78 -4.22
CA VAL A 369 -11.40 17.92 -3.42
C VAL A 369 -12.64 17.59 -4.24
N VAL A 370 -12.93 16.32 -4.46
CA VAL A 370 -14.19 15.84 -5.04
C VAL A 370 -14.87 14.96 -4.00
N GLU A 371 -16.10 15.28 -3.63
CA GLU A 371 -16.89 14.54 -2.63
C GLU A 371 -18.26 14.19 -3.20
N SER A 372 -18.83 13.04 -2.85
CA SER A 372 -20.09 12.57 -3.40
C SER A 372 -20.88 11.77 -2.36
N SER A 373 -22.20 12.03 -2.28
CA SER A 373 -23.16 11.52 -1.29
C SER A 373 -22.78 11.84 0.17
N TYR A 374 -22.45 13.10 0.45
CA TYR A 374 -22.18 13.62 1.80
C TYR A 374 -22.97 14.91 2.08
N PRO A 375 -23.60 15.07 3.27
CA PRO A 375 -23.54 14.22 4.46
C PRO A 375 -24.55 13.06 4.49
N ASP A 376 -25.38 12.91 3.46
CA ASP A 376 -26.35 11.81 3.36
C ASP A 376 -25.80 10.69 2.46
N THR A 377 -25.10 9.73 3.07
CA THR A 377 -24.53 8.56 2.38
C THR A 377 -25.57 7.55 1.90
N SER A 378 -26.87 7.90 1.89
CA SER A 378 -27.93 7.10 1.27
C SER A 378 -28.36 7.60 -0.12
N LEU A 379 -27.85 8.75 -0.55
CA LEU A 379 -28.02 9.26 -1.92
C LEU A 379 -27.19 8.42 -2.90
N THR A 380 -27.65 8.28 -4.14
CA THR A 380 -26.89 7.60 -5.20
C THR A 380 -26.19 8.61 -6.09
N SER A 381 -24.99 8.25 -6.55
CA SER A 381 -24.18 9.09 -7.42
C SER A 381 -23.46 8.21 -8.43
N ASN A 382 -24.12 7.95 -9.57
CA ASN A 382 -23.68 6.97 -10.54
C ASN A 382 -23.37 7.59 -11.92
N ASP A 383 -22.65 6.88 -12.79
CA ASP A 383 -22.44 7.31 -14.18
C ASP A 383 -21.83 8.73 -14.31
N ASN A 384 -21.11 9.26 -13.31
CA ASN A 384 -20.51 10.61 -13.37
C ASN A 384 -19.10 10.54 -13.97
N ASP A 385 -18.76 11.56 -14.76
CA ASP A 385 -17.56 11.72 -15.59
C ASP A 385 -16.94 13.08 -15.22
N ILE A 386 -15.80 13.08 -14.51
CA ILE A 386 -15.19 14.28 -13.92
C ILE A 386 -13.71 14.39 -14.29
N ASP A 387 -13.36 15.39 -15.11
CA ASP A 387 -11.98 15.74 -15.46
C ASP A 387 -11.58 17.07 -14.79
N ILE A 388 -10.57 17.07 -13.91
CA ILE A 388 -10.01 18.28 -13.28
C ILE A 388 -8.53 18.44 -13.63
N VAL A 389 -8.15 19.58 -14.18
CA VAL A 389 -6.77 19.93 -14.55
C VAL A 389 -6.33 21.24 -13.90
N GLN A 390 -5.33 21.18 -13.02
CA GLN A 390 -4.75 22.36 -12.35
C GLN A 390 -3.27 22.54 -12.74
N ASP A 391 -2.93 23.62 -13.47
CA ASP A 391 -1.55 23.97 -13.83
C ASP A 391 -1.06 25.22 -13.06
N GLY A 392 0.24 25.31 -12.80
CA GLY A 392 0.83 26.41 -12.03
C GLY A 392 0.66 26.26 -10.52
N SER A 393 0.32 27.35 -9.81
CA SER A 393 0.41 27.38 -8.34
C SER A 393 -0.88 27.78 -7.62
N LEU A 394 -1.09 27.26 -6.41
CA LEU A 394 -2.15 27.69 -5.49
C LEU A 394 -3.59 27.61 -6.05
N ASN A 395 -3.86 26.75 -7.05
CA ASN A 395 -5.23 26.56 -7.52
C ASN A 395 -6.02 25.73 -6.47
N GLU A 396 -7.26 26.13 -6.18
CA GLU A 396 -8.17 25.44 -5.25
C GLU A 396 -9.46 25.07 -5.99
N THR A 397 -9.84 23.79 -5.95
CA THR A 397 -11.16 23.30 -6.40
C THR A 397 -11.77 22.45 -5.29
N MET A 398 -13.03 22.71 -4.94
CA MET A 398 -13.88 21.76 -4.22
C MET A 398 -15.16 21.51 -5.01
N LEU A 399 -15.53 20.24 -5.16
CA LEU A 399 -16.71 19.77 -5.88
C LEU A 399 -17.48 18.81 -4.97
N THR A 400 -18.79 19.01 -4.82
CA THR A 400 -19.66 18.03 -4.14
C THR A 400 -20.80 17.63 -5.07
N LEU A 401 -20.99 16.33 -5.34
CA LEU A 401 -22.08 15.86 -6.19
C LEU A 401 -23.41 15.78 -5.40
N ALA A 402 -23.72 14.62 -4.83
CA ALA A 402 -24.94 14.42 -4.06
C ALA A 402 -24.78 14.93 -2.61
N GLY A 403 -25.52 15.98 -2.24
CA GLY A 403 -25.61 16.47 -0.84
C GLY A 403 -26.99 16.29 -0.20
N ILE A 404 -28.04 16.52 -0.99
CA ILE A 404 -29.47 16.49 -0.60
C ILE A 404 -30.30 15.64 -1.59
N LEU A 405 -29.82 15.47 -2.82
CA LEU A 405 -30.47 14.71 -3.90
C LEU A 405 -29.43 13.82 -4.60
N ASP A 406 -29.89 12.70 -5.16
CA ASP A 406 -29.09 11.83 -6.04
C ASP A 406 -28.49 12.64 -7.19
N SER A 407 -27.27 12.31 -7.63
CA SER A 407 -26.56 13.06 -8.69
C SER A 407 -25.83 12.10 -9.63
N ASN A 408 -26.42 11.78 -10.78
CA ASN A 408 -25.92 10.76 -11.69
C ASN A 408 -25.74 11.34 -13.09
N GLY A 409 -24.92 10.74 -13.94
CA GLY A 409 -24.78 11.17 -15.35
C GLY A 409 -24.26 12.61 -15.52
N SER A 410 -23.54 13.14 -14.53
CA SER A 410 -22.94 14.47 -14.60
C SER A 410 -21.60 14.40 -15.33
N GLN A 411 -21.41 15.22 -16.36
CA GLN A 411 -20.11 15.45 -16.99
C GLN A 411 -19.53 16.78 -16.51
N ILE A 412 -18.31 16.81 -15.98
CA ILE A 412 -17.71 18.01 -15.37
C ILE A 412 -16.22 18.14 -15.71
N ASP A 413 -15.90 19.07 -16.63
CA ASP A 413 -14.54 19.44 -17.00
C ASP A 413 -14.12 20.74 -16.28
N ILE A 414 -12.96 20.78 -15.61
CA ILE A 414 -12.46 21.99 -14.92
C ILE A 414 -10.95 22.21 -15.15
N ALA A 415 -10.59 23.26 -15.89
CA ALA A 415 -9.19 23.65 -16.15
C ALA A 415 -8.79 24.98 -15.45
N GLN A 416 -7.69 24.99 -14.69
CA GLN A 416 -7.14 26.17 -14.00
C GLN A 416 -5.65 26.41 -14.31
N THR A 417 -5.18 27.67 -14.31
CA THR A 417 -3.76 28.02 -14.51
C THR A 417 -3.33 29.19 -13.61
N GLY A 418 -2.45 28.92 -12.63
CA GLY A 418 -2.44 29.54 -11.28
C GLY A 418 -1.61 30.80 -10.94
N GLU A 419 -1.18 30.84 -9.68
CA GLU A 419 -1.21 31.97 -8.70
C GLU A 419 -2.65 32.35 -8.27
N MET A 420 -3.33 31.36 -7.66
CA MET A 420 -4.64 31.44 -6.98
C MET A 420 -5.87 31.59 -7.88
N ASN A 421 -6.31 30.49 -8.50
CA ASN A 421 -7.69 30.38 -8.99
C ASN A 421 -8.52 29.51 -8.03
N VAL A 422 -9.77 29.88 -7.76
CA VAL A 422 -10.61 29.23 -6.73
C VAL A 422 -11.98 28.83 -7.30
N ILE A 423 -12.40 27.60 -7.05
CA ILE A 423 -13.72 27.04 -7.36
C ILE A 423 -14.23 26.24 -6.14
N ASP A 424 -15.51 26.38 -5.80
CA ASP A 424 -16.20 25.60 -4.75
C ASP A 424 -17.67 25.39 -5.14
N LEU A 425 -18.07 24.19 -5.61
CA LEU A 425 -19.40 23.96 -6.22
C LEU A 425 -20.10 22.60 -6.04
N MET A 426 -21.44 22.63 -5.92
CA MET A 426 -22.35 21.47 -5.83
C MET A 426 -23.67 21.81 -6.55
N VAL A 427 -24.17 21.23 -7.66
CA VAL A 427 -23.88 20.01 -8.45
C VAL A 427 -24.67 18.75 -8.04
N GLU A 428 -25.93 18.95 -7.64
CA GLU A 428 -26.92 17.90 -7.38
C GLU A 428 -27.84 17.64 -8.59
N GLY A 429 -27.98 16.37 -9.01
CA GLY A 429 -29.10 15.86 -9.80
C GLY A 429 -29.04 16.02 -11.32
N ASN A 430 -29.00 14.87 -12.01
CA ASN A 430 -28.86 14.68 -13.46
C ASN A 430 -29.75 15.60 -14.33
N ASP A 431 -29.44 15.86 -15.60
CA ASP A 431 -28.23 15.50 -16.36
C ASP A 431 -27.39 16.78 -16.57
N HIS A 432 -26.25 16.89 -15.88
CA HIS A 432 -25.38 18.08 -15.93
C HIS A 432 -24.26 17.94 -16.95
N SER A 433 -23.88 19.05 -17.58
CA SER A 433 -22.65 19.17 -18.36
C SER A 433 -22.01 20.53 -18.05
N ILE A 434 -20.96 20.52 -17.24
CA ILE A 434 -20.32 21.71 -16.65
C ILE A 434 -18.87 21.78 -17.16
N ASP A 435 -18.47 22.92 -17.71
CA ASP A 435 -17.18 23.10 -18.39
C ASP A 435 -16.54 24.44 -17.96
N ILE A 436 -15.44 24.38 -17.21
CA ILE A 436 -14.83 25.53 -16.52
C ILE A 436 -13.39 25.77 -16.98
N SER A 437 -13.03 27.04 -17.16
CA SER A 437 -11.69 27.50 -17.49
C SER A 437 -11.30 28.78 -16.73
N GLN A 438 -10.10 28.81 -16.14
CA GLN A 438 -9.52 30.00 -15.49
C GLN A 438 -8.03 30.17 -15.85
N GLN A 439 -7.67 31.31 -16.47
CA GLN A 439 -6.28 31.65 -16.82
C GLN A 439 -5.92 33.09 -16.41
N GLY A 440 -5.02 33.19 -15.42
CA GLY A 440 -4.60 34.43 -14.77
C GLY A 440 -4.62 34.27 -13.25
N GLU A 441 -4.33 35.35 -12.51
CA GLU A 441 -4.24 35.32 -11.04
C GLU A 441 -5.58 35.74 -10.39
N ASN A 442 -5.95 35.15 -9.26
CA ASN A 442 -7.12 35.55 -8.45
C ASN A 442 -8.49 35.44 -9.14
N ASN A 443 -8.71 34.48 -10.05
CA ASN A 443 -10.04 34.23 -10.61
C ASN A 443 -10.89 33.34 -9.69
N TRP A 444 -12.19 33.62 -9.56
CA TRP A 444 -13.08 32.95 -8.60
C TRP A 444 -14.45 32.59 -9.20
N VAL A 445 -14.87 31.34 -8.97
CA VAL A 445 -16.27 30.88 -9.09
C VAL A 445 -16.78 30.47 -7.70
N GLY A 446 -17.93 31.00 -7.24
CA GLY A 446 -18.47 30.68 -5.91
C GLY A 446 -19.86 31.24 -5.61
N GLY A 447 -20.44 30.92 -4.45
CA GLY A 447 -21.81 31.33 -4.11
C GLY A 447 -21.93 32.70 -3.43
N THR A 448 -23.12 33.27 -3.50
CA THR A 448 -23.43 34.53 -2.81
C THR A 448 -23.50 34.35 -1.29
N GLU A 449 -23.13 35.38 -0.52
CA GLU A 449 -23.23 35.39 0.96
C GLU A 449 -22.46 34.28 1.71
N GLN A 450 -21.41 33.70 1.11
CA GLN A 450 -20.61 32.56 1.63
C GLN A 450 -21.31 31.19 1.55
N SER A 451 -22.19 30.98 0.56
CA SER A 451 -22.57 29.62 0.14
C SER A 451 -21.63 29.08 -0.93
N ALA A 452 -21.69 27.77 -1.19
CA ALA A 452 -21.36 27.26 -2.53
C ALA A 452 -22.32 27.89 -3.56
N PHE A 453 -21.86 28.05 -4.80
CA PHE A 453 -22.79 28.26 -5.91
C PHE A 453 -23.44 26.90 -6.20
N LEU A 454 -24.71 26.91 -6.60
CA LEU A 454 -25.50 25.68 -6.77
C LEU A 454 -25.85 25.49 -8.25
N VAL A 455 -25.52 24.33 -8.82
CA VAL A 455 -26.03 23.86 -10.13
C VAL A 455 -26.95 22.68 -9.88
N GLY A 456 -28.18 22.71 -10.39
CA GLY A 456 -29.15 21.63 -10.16
C GLY A 456 -30.36 21.61 -11.10
N GLY A 457 -30.86 20.39 -11.36
CA GLY A 457 -32.06 20.14 -12.17
C GLY A 457 -31.78 19.66 -13.60
N GLU A 458 -32.80 19.09 -14.24
CA GLU A 458 -32.64 18.27 -15.46
C GLU A 458 -32.14 19.05 -16.68
N ASN A 459 -31.08 18.54 -17.32
CA ASN A 459 -30.50 19.09 -18.56
C ASN A 459 -30.04 20.55 -18.38
N VAL A 460 -29.16 20.77 -17.40
CA VAL A 460 -28.49 22.06 -17.16
C VAL A 460 -27.06 21.98 -17.68
N SER A 461 -26.68 22.92 -18.55
CA SER A 461 -25.30 23.11 -18.98
C SER A 461 -24.75 24.43 -18.47
N PHE A 462 -23.60 24.38 -17.80
CA PHE A 462 -22.97 25.54 -17.16
C PHE A 462 -21.51 25.70 -17.60
N SER A 463 -21.20 26.77 -18.33
CA SER A 463 -19.87 26.99 -18.91
C SER A 463 -19.23 28.29 -18.42
N VAL A 464 -17.96 28.23 -18.02
CA VAL A 464 -17.17 29.39 -17.54
C VAL A 464 -15.82 29.47 -18.26
N THR A 465 -15.43 30.68 -18.65
CA THR A 465 -14.06 30.97 -19.12
C THR A 465 -13.61 32.35 -18.63
N GLN A 466 -12.55 32.41 -17.83
CA GLN A 466 -11.99 33.66 -17.29
C GLN A 466 -10.55 33.87 -17.78
N LEU A 467 -10.28 35.02 -18.41
CA LEU A 467 -8.97 35.33 -19.02
C LEU A 467 -8.46 36.71 -18.57
N GLY A 468 -7.50 36.74 -17.65
CA GLY A 468 -7.02 37.93 -16.96
C GLY A 468 -7.07 37.74 -15.44
N ASN A 469 -6.84 38.80 -14.66
CA ASN A 469 -6.72 38.70 -13.20
C ASN A 469 -7.97 39.19 -12.44
N ASP A 470 -8.15 38.77 -11.19
CA ASP A 470 -9.19 39.27 -10.27
C ASP A 470 -10.66 39.12 -10.78
N ASN A 471 -10.96 38.15 -11.65
CA ASN A 471 -12.31 37.98 -12.21
C ASN A 471 -13.22 37.11 -11.33
N ILE A 472 -14.48 37.50 -11.16
CA ILE A 472 -15.45 36.81 -10.32
C ILE A 472 -16.70 36.40 -11.11
N VAL A 473 -17.12 35.14 -10.94
CA VAL A 473 -18.46 34.64 -11.27
C VAL A 473 -19.11 34.15 -9.97
N GLU A 474 -20.18 34.79 -9.52
CA GLU A 474 -20.91 34.40 -8.31
C GLU A 474 -22.38 34.09 -8.60
N GLY A 475 -23.03 33.17 -7.85
CA GLY A 475 -24.47 32.92 -8.06
C GLY A 475 -25.04 31.54 -7.73
N SER A 476 -26.09 31.18 -8.48
CA SER A 476 -26.65 29.83 -8.58
C SER A 476 -27.46 29.66 -9.88
N VAL A 477 -27.55 28.41 -10.35
CA VAL A 477 -28.32 27.96 -11.52
C VAL A 477 -29.15 26.74 -11.16
N ILE A 478 -30.45 26.94 -10.96
CA ILE A 478 -31.43 25.85 -10.84
C ILE A 478 -32.37 25.92 -12.03
N GLY A 479 -32.61 24.81 -12.73
CA GLY A 479 -33.42 24.85 -13.95
C GLY A 479 -33.81 23.51 -14.57
N PHE A 480 -34.50 23.60 -15.71
CA PHE A 480 -34.85 22.48 -16.58
C PHE A 480 -34.54 22.90 -18.02
N ASN A 481 -33.79 22.10 -18.78
CA ASN A 481 -33.33 22.40 -20.15
C ASN A 481 -32.75 23.82 -20.26
N SER A 482 -31.71 24.09 -19.47
CA SER A 482 -31.13 25.43 -19.31
C SER A 482 -29.65 25.46 -19.69
N THR A 483 -29.21 26.59 -20.25
CA THR A 483 -27.80 26.81 -20.61
C THR A 483 -27.38 28.18 -20.17
N VAL A 484 -26.30 28.26 -19.40
CA VAL A 484 -25.68 29.52 -18.99
C VAL A 484 -24.19 29.45 -19.34
N SER A 485 -23.68 30.50 -19.96
CA SER A 485 -22.27 30.61 -20.34
C SER A 485 -21.76 32.02 -20.04
N VAL A 486 -20.60 32.11 -19.39
CA VAL A 486 -19.93 33.37 -19.06
C VAL A 486 -18.50 33.37 -19.56
N THR A 487 -18.14 34.40 -20.33
CA THR A 487 -16.76 34.67 -20.73
C THR A 487 -16.33 36.04 -20.23
N GLN A 488 -15.25 36.10 -19.46
CA GLN A 488 -14.64 37.34 -18.97
C GLN A 488 -13.24 37.52 -19.59
N MET A 489 -12.91 38.74 -20.01
CA MET A 489 -11.59 39.09 -20.56
C MET A 489 -11.08 40.40 -19.96
N GLY A 490 -9.84 40.42 -19.50
CA GLY A 490 -9.22 41.52 -18.77
C GLY A 490 -9.41 41.39 -17.25
N ASP A 491 -9.04 42.44 -16.52
CA ASP A 491 -8.87 42.34 -15.07
C ASP A 491 -10.05 42.93 -14.27
N GLY A 492 -10.41 42.29 -13.15
CA GLY A 492 -11.37 42.82 -12.18
C GLY A 492 -12.84 42.77 -12.61
N ASN A 493 -13.24 41.84 -13.48
CA ASN A 493 -14.64 41.70 -13.89
C ASN A 493 -15.47 40.99 -12.80
N THR A 494 -16.77 41.26 -12.74
CA THR A 494 -17.71 40.53 -11.86
C THR A 494 -19.00 40.22 -12.62
N ALA A 495 -19.47 38.98 -12.54
CA ALA A 495 -20.76 38.53 -13.03
C ALA A 495 -21.53 37.83 -11.91
N THR A 496 -22.76 38.29 -11.63
CA THR A 496 -23.66 37.64 -10.68
C THR A 496 -24.77 36.92 -11.43
N ILE A 497 -24.96 35.63 -11.17
CA ILE A 497 -25.93 34.75 -11.80
C ILE A 497 -27.01 34.39 -10.76
N THR A 498 -28.28 34.42 -11.16
CA THR A 498 -29.35 33.89 -10.31
C THR A 498 -30.44 33.35 -11.21
N GLN A 499 -30.54 32.02 -11.27
CA GLN A 499 -31.59 31.31 -11.99
C GLN A 499 -32.30 30.33 -11.04
N MET A 500 -33.63 30.40 -11.05
CA MET A 500 -34.58 29.62 -10.22
C MET A 500 -35.77 29.17 -11.08
#